data_AF-A0A7S1FCR3-F1
#
_entry.id   AF-A0A7S1FCR3-F1
#
_cell.length_a   1.000
_cell.length_b   1.000
_cell.length_c   1.000
_cell.angle_alpha   90.00
_cell.angle_beta   90.00
_cell.angle_gamma   90.00
#
_symmetry.space_group_name_H-M   'P 1'
#
loop_
_entity.id
_entity.type
_entity.pdbx_description
1 polymer ?
#
loop_
_entity_poly.entity_id
_entity_poly.type
_entity_poly.pdbx_seq_one_letter_code
_entity_poly.pdbx_strand_id
1 'polypeptide(L)'
;MAPSRRSKSIAGKGRNPKGLLPWLSERVDPQVLSPTGPICLMFVGLLLCILWALIAAGTRKLTWRMKRYIFLVALCIVSLAEFKACFWNAAMRLPAVVVMMVATLWGHLDAVLRFPVLHDLESFFVIKLCACWLVKISCLGLGFKELMRDSLTLFAFIVVEVFVLPGTYLLSLPLDECLLTQRAAAYDVTDVDIAVRVWIFVTDGQERAALWHAARRKFRRMVAHMKASPGGTRV
;
A
#
# COMPACT_ATOMS: atom_id res chain seq x y z
N MET A 1 62.25 43.64 -17.09
CA MET A 1 61.82 42.60 -16.12
C MET A 1 60.40 42.94 -15.67
N ALA A 2 59.40 42.18 -16.12
CA ALA A 2 57.99 42.41 -15.79
C ALA A 2 57.49 41.27 -14.88
N PRO A 3 56.76 41.55 -13.78
CA PRO A 3 56.30 40.52 -12.88
C PRO A 3 55.08 39.78 -13.43
N SER A 4 55.24 38.46 -13.50
CA SER A 4 54.24 37.45 -13.86
C SER A 4 53.01 37.50 -12.93
N ARG A 5 51.82 37.75 -13.51
CA ARG A 5 50.52 37.67 -12.83
C ARG A 5 50.13 36.21 -12.61
N ARG A 6 50.27 35.72 -11.37
CA ARG A 6 49.70 34.43 -10.92
C ARG A 6 48.16 34.53 -10.87
N SER A 7 47.51 33.86 -11.83
CA SER A 7 46.08 33.58 -11.81
C SER A 7 45.75 32.62 -10.66
N LYS A 8 45.11 33.14 -9.60
CA LYS A 8 44.56 32.31 -8.53
C LYS A 8 43.28 31.67 -9.04
N SER A 9 43.39 30.42 -9.48
CA SER A 9 42.25 29.52 -9.70
C SER A 9 41.46 29.42 -8.39
N ILE A 10 40.33 30.11 -8.33
CA ILE A 10 39.33 29.93 -7.28
C ILE A 10 38.68 28.58 -7.61
N ALA A 11 39.23 27.52 -7.03
CA ALA A 11 38.59 26.22 -6.99
C ALA A 11 37.20 26.42 -6.38
N GLY A 12 36.19 26.48 -7.25
CA GLY A 12 34.79 26.57 -6.88
C GLY A 12 34.48 25.36 -6.02
N LYS A 13 34.42 25.60 -4.71
CA LYS A 13 33.96 24.64 -3.70
C LYS A 13 32.52 24.36 -4.06
N GLY A 14 32.32 23.36 -4.93
CA GLY A 14 31.01 22.93 -5.39
C GLY A 14 30.15 22.74 -4.16
N ARG A 15 29.13 23.58 -4.02
CA ARG A 15 28.11 23.40 -2.99
C ARG A 15 27.42 22.09 -3.34
N ASN A 16 27.95 21.01 -2.78
CA ASN A 16 27.30 19.72 -2.82
C ASN A 16 25.94 19.96 -2.16
N PRO A 17 24.82 19.88 -2.92
CA PRO A 17 23.51 20.11 -2.34
C PRO A 17 23.35 19.03 -1.27
N LYS A 18 23.50 19.42 -0.01
CA LYS A 18 23.24 18.58 1.14
C LYS A 18 21.76 18.21 1.05
N GLY A 19 21.50 17.08 0.40
CA GLY A 19 20.17 16.48 0.31
C GLY A 19 19.60 16.37 1.72
N LEU A 20 18.28 16.52 1.82
CA LEU A 20 17.49 16.85 3.01
C LEU A 20 17.81 16.09 4.33
N LEU A 21 18.58 15.00 4.32
CA LEU A 21 18.82 14.13 5.48
C LEU A 21 20.24 13.50 5.44
N PRO A 22 21.34 14.26 5.57
CA PRO A 22 22.70 13.70 5.51
C PRO A 22 23.00 12.74 6.66
N TRP A 23 22.36 12.92 7.82
CA TRP A 23 22.54 12.08 9.00
C TRP A 23 21.98 10.65 8.84
N LEU A 24 21.03 10.45 7.92
CA LEU A 24 20.45 9.13 7.64
C LEU A 24 21.35 8.29 6.73
N SER A 25 22.16 8.91 5.86
CA SER A 25 23.02 8.16 4.92
C SER A 25 24.31 7.66 5.56
N GLU A 26 24.78 8.27 6.67
CA GLU A 26 26.02 7.88 7.35
C GLU A 26 25.86 6.68 8.29
N ARG A 27 24.63 6.33 8.70
CA ARG A 27 24.40 5.29 9.73
C ARG A 27 24.02 3.91 9.22
N VAL A 28 23.83 3.74 7.92
CA VAL A 28 23.36 2.47 7.36
C VAL A 28 24.49 1.84 6.57
N ASP A 29 25.10 0.79 7.14
CA ASP A 29 26.10 -0.01 6.43
C ASP A 29 25.48 -0.63 5.18
N PRO A 30 25.97 -0.29 3.97
CA PRO A 30 25.40 -0.77 2.71
C PRO A 30 25.57 -2.28 2.52
N GLN A 31 26.44 -2.93 3.31
CA GLN A 31 26.66 -4.38 3.25
C GLN A 31 25.61 -5.21 3.99
N VAL A 32 24.81 -4.61 4.88
CA VAL A 32 23.83 -5.37 5.69
C VAL A 32 22.50 -5.57 4.97
N LEU A 33 22.21 -4.81 3.90
CA LEU A 33 21.01 -5.03 3.09
C LEU A 33 21.33 -5.71 1.77
N SER A 34 21.27 -7.03 1.82
CA SER A 34 21.16 -7.84 0.62
C SER A 34 19.92 -7.44 -0.20
N PRO A 35 20.03 -7.26 -1.53
CA PRO A 35 18.89 -7.02 -2.42
C PRO A 35 17.88 -8.18 -2.42
N THR A 36 18.24 -9.33 -1.85
CA THR A 36 17.32 -10.47 -1.70
C THR A 36 16.16 -10.19 -0.75
N GLY A 37 16.32 -9.30 0.23
CA GLY A 37 15.30 -9.05 1.26
C GLY A 37 13.94 -8.61 0.70
N PRO A 38 13.88 -7.53 -0.11
CA PRO A 38 12.64 -7.10 -0.76
C PRO A 38 12.05 -8.16 -1.69
N ILE A 39 12.88 -8.83 -2.49
CA ILE A 39 12.46 -9.90 -3.39
C ILE A 39 11.76 -11.03 -2.60
N CYS A 40 12.35 -11.50 -1.51
CA CYS A 40 11.75 -12.50 -0.64
C CYS A 40 10.41 -12.03 -0.06
N LEU A 41 10.32 -10.79 0.42
CA LEU A 41 9.06 -10.24 0.95
C LEU A 41 7.96 -10.19 -0.10
N MET A 42 8.31 -9.88 -1.36
CA MET A 42 7.35 -9.87 -2.45
C MET A 42 6.90 -11.27 -2.84
N PHE A 43 7.80 -12.25 -2.89
CA PHE A 43 7.42 -13.64 -3.11
C PHE A 43 6.55 -14.17 -1.97
N VAL A 44 6.83 -13.79 -0.72
CA VAL A 44 5.95 -14.10 0.42
C VAL A 44 4.58 -13.45 0.22
N GLY A 45 4.52 -12.16 -0.16
CA GLY A 45 3.27 -11.47 -0.47
C GLY A 45 2.49 -12.15 -1.61
N LEU A 46 3.17 -12.55 -2.68
CA LEU A 46 2.62 -13.29 -3.82
C LEU A 46 2.06 -14.65 -3.38
N LEU A 47 2.83 -15.43 -2.63
CA LEU A 47 2.42 -16.73 -2.11
C LEU A 47 1.22 -16.58 -1.18
N LEU A 48 1.18 -15.56 -0.33
CA LEU A 48 0.03 -15.26 0.50
C LEU A 48 -1.20 -14.89 -0.34
N CYS A 49 -1.03 -14.11 -1.41
CA CYS A 49 -2.10 -13.77 -2.34
C CYS A 49 -2.65 -14.99 -3.10
N ILE A 50 -1.76 -15.89 -3.55
CA ILE A 50 -2.15 -17.13 -4.23
C ILE A 50 -2.84 -18.08 -3.26
N LEU A 51 -2.22 -18.33 -2.10
CA LEU A 51 -2.81 -19.16 -1.06
C LEU A 51 -4.16 -18.60 -0.63
N TRP A 52 -4.28 -17.27 -0.56
CA TRP A 52 -5.55 -16.60 -0.34
C TRP A 52 -6.56 -16.89 -1.43
N ALA A 53 -6.21 -16.72 -2.71
CA ALA A 53 -7.12 -17.02 -3.81
C ALA A 53 -7.62 -18.47 -3.76
N LEU A 54 -6.72 -19.42 -3.47
CA LEU A 54 -7.04 -20.84 -3.33
C LEU A 54 -7.98 -21.11 -2.15
N ILE A 55 -7.71 -20.51 -0.98
CA ILE A 55 -8.57 -20.64 0.20
C ILE A 55 -9.91 -19.97 -0.03
N ALA A 56 -9.93 -18.77 -0.61
CA ALA A 56 -11.15 -18.02 -0.89
C ALA A 56 -12.05 -18.76 -1.88
N ALA A 57 -11.46 -19.42 -2.89
CA ALA A 57 -12.18 -20.29 -3.82
C ALA A 57 -12.72 -21.56 -3.13
N GLY A 58 -11.94 -22.18 -2.25
CA GLY A 58 -12.31 -23.44 -1.61
C GLY A 58 -13.22 -23.31 -0.38
N THR A 59 -13.24 -22.16 0.30
CA THR A 59 -13.90 -22.02 1.61
C THR A 59 -15.04 -21.00 1.59
N ARG A 60 -16.28 -21.51 1.45
CA ARG A 60 -17.51 -20.71 1.64
C ARG A 60 -17.71 -20.20 3.08
N LYS A 61 -16.88 -20.65 4.03
CA LYS A 61 -17.02 -20.33 5.46
C LYS A 61 -16.42 -18.98 5.88
N LEU A 62 -15.60 -18.35 5.03
CA LEU A 62 -14.97 -17.07 5.36
C LEU A 62 -15.94 -15.90 5.13
N THR A 63 -16.24 -15.16 6.20
CA THR A 63 -17.05 -13.94 6.10
C THR A 63 -16.34 -12.85 5.30
N TRP A 64 -17.09 -11.98 4.61
CA TRP A 64 -16.55 -10.84 3.83
C TRP A 64 -15.64 -9.92 4.64
N ARG A 65 -15.93 -9.78 5.94
CA ARG A 65 -15.12 -9.01 6.88
C ARG A 65 -13.73 -9.62 7.07
N MET A 66 -13.65 -10.94 7.22
CA MET A 66 -12.36 -11.64 7.31
C MET A 66 -11.58 -11.50 6.02
N LYS A 67 -12.24 -11.65 4.86
CA LYS A 67 -11.64 -11.41 3.54
C LYS A 67 -11.01 -10.02 3.46
N ARG A 68 -11.77 -8.98 3.81
CA ARG A 68 -11.30 -7.59 3.85
C ARG A 68 -10.07 -7.38 4.76
N TYR A 69 -10.05 -7.96 5.96
CA TYR A 69 -8.88 -7.84 6.84
C TYR A 69 -7.64 -8.53 6.28
N ILE A 70 -7.81 -9.67 5.62
CA ILE A 70 -6.70 -10.39 4.99
C ILE A 70 -6.13 -9.57 3.83
N PHE A 71 -6.97 -8.96 3.00
CA PHE A 71 -6.52 -8.00 1.98
C PHE A 71 -5.76 -6.82 2.58
N LEU A 72 -6.25 -6.26 3.70
CA LEU A 72 -5.56 -5.16 4.37
C LEU A 72 -4.16 -5.58 4.85
N VAL A 73 -4.03 -6.76 5.44
CA VAL A 73 -2.73 -7.29 5.89
C VAL A 73 -1.79 -7.54 4.71
N ALA A 74 -2.29 -8.16 3.63
CA ALA A 74 -1.52 -8.38 2.41
C ALA A 74 -1.04 -7.05 1.81
N LEU A 75 -1.92 -6.06 1.71
CA LEU A 75 -1.60 -4.72 1.25
C LEU A 75 -0.51 -4.06 2.11
N CYS A 76 -0.60 -4.16 3.44
CA CYS A 76 0.44 -3.64 4.33
C CYS A 76 1.79 -4.31 4.08
N ILE A 77 1.83 -5.64 3.92
CA ILE A 77 3.07 -6.37 3.63
C ILE A 77 3.68 -5.93 2.30
N VAL A 78 2.87 -5.85 1.23
CA VAL A 78 3.35 -5.44 -0.10
C VAL A 78 3.81 -3.97 -0.07
N SER A 79 3.07 -3.08 0.58
CA SER A 79 3.45 -1.66 0.73
C SER A 79 4.76 -1.50 1.50
N LEU A 80 4.99 -2.30 2.55
CA LEU A 80 6.26 -2.30 3.30
C LEU A 80 7.42 -2.84 2.45
N ALA A 81 7.17 -3.89 1.65
CA ALA A 81 8.15 -4.43 0.72
C ALA A 81 8.53 -3.39 -0.35
N GLU A 82 7.55 -2.68 -0.90
CA GLU A 82 7.72 -1.58 -1.86
C GLU A 82 8.51 -0.43 -1.24
N PHE A 83 8.11 0.03 -0.05
CA PHE A 83 8.84 1.07 0.67
C PHE A 83 10.30 0.67 0.89
N LYS A 84 10.55 -0.55 1.37
CA LYS A 84 11.91 -1.05 1.60
C LYS A 84 12.73 -1.09 0.30
N ALA A 85 12.16 -1.62 -0.78
CA ALA A 85 12.85 -1.69 -2.08
C ALA A 85 13.18 -0.31 -2.64
N CYS A 86 12.22 0.61 -2.63
CA CYS A 86 12.35 1.91 -3.28
C CYS A 86 13.18 2.90 -2.45
N PHE A 87 12.99 2.93 -1.12
CA PHE A 87 13.67 3.86 -0.22
C PHE A 87 15.05 3.36 0.20
N TRP A 88 15.15 2.11 0.66
CA TRP A 88 16.35 1.64 1.35
C TRP A 88 17.49 1.30 0.39
N ASN A 89 17.18 0.78 -0.80
CA ASN A 89 18.21 0.52 -1.81
C ASN A 89 18.68 1.81 -2.50
N ALA A 90 18.17 2.99 -2.09
CA ALA A 90 18.42 4.29 -2.71
C ALA A 90 18.19 4.32 -4.25
N ALA A 91 17.44 3.33 -4.75
CA ALA A 91 17.25 3.03 -6.16
C ALA A 91 16.40 4.12 -6.83
N MET A 92 15.50 4.74 -6.07
CA MET A 92 14.61 5.79 -6.54
C MET A 92 14.88 7.15 -5.87
N ARG A 93 14.51 8.23 -6.59
CA ARG A 93 14.48 9.58 -6.03
C ARG A 93 13.37 9.69 -4.98
N LEU A 94 13.66 10.31 -3.83
CA LEU A 94 12.71 10.44 -2.71
C LEU A 94 11.32 10.96 -3.11
N PRO A 95 11.18 12.00 -3.96
CA PRO A 95 9.86 12.46 -4.39
C PRO A 95 9.05 11.38 -5.12
N ALA A 96 9.71 10.58 -5.97
CA ALA A 96 9.05 9.48 -6.69
C ALA A 96 8.61 8.37 -5.73
N VAL A 97 9.42 8.07 -4.69
CA VAL A 97 9.03 7.13 -3.63
C VAL A 97 7.78 7.62 -2.90
N VAL A 98 7.73 8.90 -2.51
CA VAL A 98 6.57 9.47 -1.82
C VAL A 98 5.31 9.40 -2.69
N VAL A 99 5.40 9.81 -3.96
CA VAL A 99 4.27 9.74 -4.91
C VAL A 99 3.80 8.30 -5.10
N MET A 100 4.71 7.34 -5.25
CA MET A 100 4.36 5.92 -5.33
C MET A 100 3.66 5.43 -4.08
N MET A 101 4.20 5.69 -2.89
CA MET A 101 3.59 5.28 -1.63
C MET A 101 2.18 5.84 -1.48
N VAL A 102 1.97 7.11 -1.83
CA VAL A 102 0.65 7.74 -1.82
C VAL A 102 -0.28 7.05 -2.83
N ALA A 103 0.16 6.78 -4.05
CA ALA A 103 -0.64 6.08 -5.05
C ALA A 103 -1.01 4.65 -4.63
N THR A 104 -0.05 3.89 -4.06
CA THR A 104 -0.26 2.54 -3.53
C THR A 104 -1.30 2.55 -2.42
N LEU A 105 -1.10 3.39 -1.40
CA LEU A 105 -1.97 3.46 -0.24
C LEU A 105 -3.36 3.99 -0.62
N TRP A 106 -3.45 5.06 -1.41
CA TRP A 106 -4.73 5.64 -1.80
C TRP A 106 -5.57 4.65 -2.61
N GLY A 107 -5.02 4.10 -3.69
CA GLY A 107 -5.75 3.20 -4.59
C GLY A 107 -6.22 1.93 -3.87
N HIS A 108 -5.31 1.24 -3.20
CA HIS A 108 -5.62 -0.05 -2.59
C HIS A 108 -6.39 0.07 -1.29
N LEU A 109 -6.12 1.07 -0.45
CA LEU A 109 -6.90 1.23 0.79
C LEU A 109 -8.36 1.54 0.45
N ASP A 110 -8.60 2.40 -0.54
CA ASP A 110 -9.96 2.69 -0.99
C ASP A 110 -10.65 1.45 -1.58
N ALA A 111 -9.93 0.61 -2.33
CA ALA A 111 -10.43 -0.68 -2.80
C ALA A 111 -10.83 -1.62 -1.63
N VAL A 112 -9.96 -1.75 -0.63
CA VAL A 112 -10.22 -2.56 0.57
C VAL A 112 -11.42 -2.01 1.35
N LEU A 113 -11.60 -0.69 1.40
CA LEU A 113 -12.76 -0.08 2.06
C LEU A 113 -14.08 -0.37 1.34
N ARG A 114 -14.03 -0.53 0.01
CA ARG A 114 -15.18 -0.81 -0.87
C ARG A 114 -15.47 -2.30 -1.07
N PHE A 115 -14.59 -3.19 -0.64
CA PHE A 115 -14.85 -4.62 -0.70
C PHE A 115 -16.10 -5.01 0.13
N PRO A 116 -17.04 -5.85 -0.39
CA PRO A 116 -17.00 -6.63 -1.63
C PRO A 116 -17.88 -6.07 -2.77
N VAL A 117 -17.82 -4.77 -3.06
CA VAL A 117 -18.62 -4.15 -4.13
C VAL A 117 -17.92 -4.37 -5.49
N LEU A 118 -18.71 -4.83 -6.47
CA LEU A 118 -18.31 -4.84 -7.87
C LEU A 118 -18.59 -3.45 -8.44
N HIS A 119 -17.58 -2.86 -9.06
CA HIS A 119 -17.69 -1.53 -9.67
C HIS A 119 -17.67 -1.64 -11.19
N ASP A 120 -18.48 -0.83 -11.86
CA ASP A 120 -18.44 -0.70 -13.32
C ASP A 120 -17.11 -0.08 -13.77
N LEU A 121 -16.68 -0.43 -14.99
CA LEU A 121 -15.44 0.09 -15.57
C LEU A 121 -15.44 1.62 -15.73
N GLU A 122 -16.62 2.21 -15.89
CA GLU A 122 -16.83 3.65 -16.02
C GLU A 122 -16.93 4.37 -14.65
N SER A 123 -16.94 3.61 -13.55
CA SER A 123 -17.01 4.21 -12.22
C SER A 123 -15.78 5.06 -11.92
N PHE A 124 -15.98 6.16 -11.18
CA PHE A 124 -14.88 7.03 -10.74
C PHE A 124 -13.80 6.25 -9.97
N PHE A 125 -14.19 5.20 -9.25
CA PHE A 125 -13.27 4.30 -8.56
C PHE A 125 -12.30 3.61 -9.50
N VAL A 126 -12.79 2.98 -10.58
CA VAL A 126 -11.95 2.26 -11.54
C VAL A 126 -11.03 3.24 -12.26
N ILE A 127 -11.55 4.39 -12.69
CA ILE A 127 -10.75 5.45 -13.34
C ILE A 127 -9.62 5.90 -12.41
N LYS A 128 -9.91 6.13 -11.13
CA LYS A 128 -8.90 6.51 -10.13
C LYS A 128 -7.85 5.43 -9.93
N LEU A 129 -8.25 4.15 -9.83
CA LEU A 129 -7.31 3.04 -9.66
C LEU A 129 -6.36 2.93 -10.87
N CYS A 130 -6.91 3.06 -12.09
CA CYS A 130 -6.12 3.14 -13.31
C CYS A 130 -5.15 4.33 -13.30
N ALA A 131 -5.61 5.51 -12.86
CA ALA A 131 -4.75 6.69 -12.72
C ALA A 131 -3.60 6.44 -11.71
N CYS A 132 -3.88 5.82 -10.56
CA CYS A 132 -2.86 5.43 -9.59
C CYS A 132 -1.82 4.48 -10.20
N TRP A 133 -2.24 3.50 -11.00
CA TRP A 133 -1.32 2.61 -11.71
C TRP A 133 -0.46 3.35 -12.74
N LEU A 134 -1.05 4.24 -13.54
CA LEU A 134 -0.30 5.04 -14.51
C LEU A 134 0.75 5.92 -13.83
N VAL A 135 0.39 6.55 -12.70
CA VAL A 135 1.34 7.33 -11.89
C VAL A 135 2.47 6.44 -11.37
N LYS A 136 2.17 5.24 -10.85
CA LYS A 136 3.19 4.29 -10.39
C LYS A 136 4.11 3.86 -11.52
N ILE A 137 3.56 3.43 -12.66
CA ILE A 137 4.36 3.02 -13.84
C ILE A 137 5.27 4.17 -14.29
N SER A 138 4.76 5.40 -14.31
CA SER A 138 5.55 6.59 -14.65
C SER A 138 6.66 6.85 -13.63
N CYS A 139 6.37 6.72 -12.34
CA CYS A 139 7.38 6.85 -11.28
C CYS A 139 8.43 5.76 -11.37
N LEU A 140 8.06 4.51 -11.66
CA LEU A 140 9.00 3.41 -11.86
C LEU A 140 9.86 3.65 -13.11
N GLY A 141 9.30 4.13 -14.22
CA GLY A 141 10.07 4.42 -15.45
C GLY A 141 11.03 5.61 -15.31
N LEU A 142 10.62 6.66 -14.60
CA LEU A 142 11.37 7.94 -14.54
C LEU A 142 12.15 8.15 -13.24
N GLY A 143 11.79 7.43 -12.18
CA GLY A 143 12.26 7.68 -10.82
C GLY A 143 13.49 6.87 -10.42
N PHE A 144 13.78 5.76 -11.10
CA PHE A 144 14.96 4.95 -10.84
C PHE A 144 16.24 5.63 -11.36
N LYS A 145 17.30 5.52 -10.57
CA LYS A 145 18.64 5.97 -10.98
C LYS A 145 19.32 4.94 -11.90
N GLU A 146 19.08 3.64 -11.65
CA GLU A 146 19.66 2.51 -12.38
C GLU A 146 18.60 1.42 -12.63
N LEU A 147 17.67 1.66 -13.55
CA LEU A 147 16.52 0.76 -13.79
C LEU A 147 16.93 -0.67 -14.17
N MET A 148 18.02 -0.82 -14.94
CA MET A 148 18.44 -2.10 -15.50
C MET A 148 19.10 -3.04 -14.49
N ARG A 149 19.60 -2.52 -13.37
CA ARG A 149 20.34 -3.31 -12.38
C ARG A 149 19.42 -4.24 -11.59
N ASP A 150 18.18 -3.82 -11.35
CA ASP A 150 17.18 -4.54 -10.55
C ASP A 150 15.91 -4.86 -11.35
N SER A 151 16.07 -5.24 -12.63
CA SER A 151 14.96 -5.52 -13.54
C SER A 151 14.01 -6.61 -13.04
N LEU A 152 14.52 -7.63 -12.34
CA LEU A 152 13.70 -8.69 -11.73
C LEU A 152 12.82 -8.16 -10.60
N THR A 153 13.37 -7.30 -9.74
CA THR A 153 12.63 -6.67 -8.64
C THR A 153 11.52 -5.79 -9.19
N LEU A 154 11.82 -4.98 -10.20
CA LEU A 154 10.84 -4.16 -10.91
C LEU A 154 9.73 -5.00 -11.54
N PHE A 155 10.10 -6.07 -12.24
CA PHE A 155 9.15 -7.00 -12.84
C PHE A 155 8.23 -7.63 -11.78
N ALA A 156 8.80 -8.10 -10.66
CA ALA A 156 8.03 -8.63 -9.55
C ALA A 156 7.03 -7.60 -9.01
N PHE A 157 7.39 -6.31 -8.96
CA PHE A 157 6.52 -5.26 -8.43
C PHE A 157 5.33 -5.05 -9.34
N ILE A 158 5.59 -4.95 -10.64
CA ILE A 158 4.56 -4.81 -11.66
C ILE A 158 3.61 -6.02 -11.60
N VAL A 159 4.14 -7.24 -11.55
CA VAL A 159 3.31 -8.45 -11.48
C VAL A 159 2.42 -8.45 -10.23
N VAL A 160 2.99 -8.20 -9.05
CA VAL A 160 2.24 -8.27 -7.79
C VAL A 160 1.19 -7.15 -7.70
N GLU A 161 1.57 -5.91 -7.98
CA GLU A 161 0.71 -4.74 -7.79
C GLU A 161 -0.33 -4.55 -8.90
N VAL A 162 0.02 -4.83 -10.15
CA VAL A 162 -0.86 -4.57 -11.30
C VAL A 162 -1.76 -5.76 -11.59
N PHE A 163 -1.30 -6.99 -11.34
CA PHE A 163 -2.05 -8.20 -11.70
C PHE A 163 -2.54 -8.98 -10.48
N VAL A 164 -1.66 -9.29 -9.54
CA VAL A 164 -1.99 -10.22 -8.45
C VAL A 164 -2.93 -9.57 -7.43
N LEU A 165 -2.66 -8.38 -6.94
CA LEU A 165 -3.54 -7.72 -5.97
C LEU A 165 -4.94 -7.43 -6.56
N PRO A 166 -5.08 -6.88 -7.78
CA PRO A 166 -6.39 -6.67 -8.38
C PRO A 166 -7.08 -7.99 -8.74
N GLY A 167 -6.33 -8.97 -9.24
CA GLY A 167 -6.85 -10.31 -9.55
C GLY A 167 -7.38 -11.00 -8.29
N THR A 168 -6.64 -10.94 -7.18
CA THR A 168 -7.11 -11.49 -5.90
C THR A 168 -8.35 -10.77 -5.40
N TYR A 169 -8.42 -9.43 -5.50
CA TYR A 169 -9.64 -8.68 -5.20
C TYR A 169 -10.83 -9.24 -5.97
N LEU A 170 -10.70 -9.35 -7.30
CA LEU A 170 -11.76 -9.87 -8.18
C LEU A 170 -12.15 -11.31 -7.84
N LEU A 171 -11.18 -12.20 -7.65
CA LEU A 171 -11.42 -13.62 -7.31
C LEU A 171 -12.06 -13.80 -5.93
N SER A 172 -11.91 -12.82 -5.05
CA SER A 172 -12.51 -12.88 -3.71
C SER A 172 -13.95 -12.34 -3.65
N LEU A 173 -14.41 -11.69 -4.72
CA LEU A 173 -15.78 -11.19 -4.83
C LEU A 173 -16.77 -12.37 -4.85
N PRO A 174 -17.95 -12.21 -4.22
CA PRO A 174 -19.02 -13.21 -4.25
C PRO A 174 -19.75 -13.25 -5.60
N LEU A 175 -19.04 -13.47 -6.71
CA LEU A 175 -19.66 -13.49 -8.04
C LEU A 175 -20.67 -14.64 -8.20
N ASP A 176 -20.47 -15.74 -7.47
CA ASP A 176 -21.32 -16.94 -7.52
C ASP A 176 -22.50 -16.92 -6.53
N GLU A 177 -22.63 -15.87 -5.71
CA GLU A 177 -23.72 -15.80 -4.72
C GLU A 177 -25.00 -15.20 -5.29
N CYS A 178 -26.13 -15.50 -4.66
CA CYS A 178 -27.40 -14.87 -5.00
C CYS A 178 -27.29 -13.33 -4.94
N LEU A 179 -27.86 -12.63 -5.92
CA LEU A 179 -27.89 -11.15 -5.98
C LEU A 179 -28.37 -10.50 -4.69
N LEU A 180 -29.26 -11.16 -3.94
CA LEU A 180 -29.72 -10.69 -2.63
C LEU A 180 -28.59 -10.66 -1.59
N THR A 181 -27.75 -11.69 -1.55
CA THR A 181 -26.62 -11.76 -0.61
C THR A 181 -25.56 -10.72 -0.97
N GLN A 182 -25.31 -10.52 -2.27
CA GLN A 182 -24.38 -9.49 -2.74
C GLN A 182 -24.89 -8.08 -2.39
N ARG A 183 -26.17 -7.78 -2.60
CA ARG A 183 -26.78 -6.51 -2.18
C ARG A 183 -26.72 -6.33 -0.66
N ALA A 184 -26.98 -7.38 0.12
CA ALA A 184 -26.87 -7.32 1.57
C ALA A 184 -25.44 -7.07 2.04
N ALA A 185 -24.43 -7.65 1.37
CA ALA A 185 -23.03 -7.42 1.66
C ALA A 185 -22.57 -6.00 1.27
N ALA A 186 -23.11 -5.45 0.18
CA ALA A 186 -22.85 -4.10 -0.29
C ALA A 186 -23.57 -3.00 0.51
N TYR A 187 -24.64 -3.33 1.24
CA TYR A 187 -25.46 -2.34 1.96
C TYR A 187 -24.68 -1.50 3.00
N ASP A 188 -23.69 -2.09 3.65
CA ASP A 188 -22.85 -1.41 4.66
C ASP A 188 -21.61 -0.73 4.03
N VAL A 189 -21.47 -0.80 2.70
CA VAL A 189 -20.34 -0.22 1.98
C VAL A 189 -20.76 1.13 1.39
N THR A 190 -20.20 2.20 1.94
CA THR A 190 -20.39 3.55 1.39
C THR A 190 -19.53 3.73 0.14
N ASP A 191 -20.13 4.21 -0.95
CA ASP A 191 -19.42 4.47 -2.21
C ASP A 191 -18.65 5.82 -2.21
N VAL A 192 -18.15 6.24 -1.05
CA VAL A 192 -17.47 7.52 -0.86
C VAL A 192 -15.96 7.31 -0.86
N ASP A 193 -15.25 8.12 -1.66
CA ASP A 193 -13.79 8.12 -1.75
C ASP A 193 -13.13 8.41 -0.39
N ILE A 194 -12.02 7.73 -0.11
CA ILE A 194 -11.28 7.88 1.13
C ILE A 194 -10.83 9.31 1.42
N ALA A 195 -10.44 10.11 0.42
CA ALA A 195 -10.05 11.50 0.64
C ALA A 195 -11.23 12.35 1.08
N VAL A 196 -12.41 12.11 0.52
CA VAL A 196 -13.65 12.75 0.98
C VAL A 196 -13.97 12.35 2.42
N ARG A 197 -13.82 11.07 2.77
CA ARG A 197 -14.02 10.61 4.16
C ARG A 197 -13.04 11.26 5.13
N VAL A 198 -11.77 11.34 4.75
CA VAL A 198 -10.73 12.00 5.57
C VAL A 198 -11.01 13.50 5.70
N TRP A 199 -11.42 14.15 4.62
CA TRP A 199 -11.78 15.56 4.61
C TRP A 199 -12.95 15.85 5.56
N ILE A 200 -14.03 15.08 5.44
CA ILE A 200 -15.20 15.17 6.33
C ILE A 200 -14.77 14.92 7.79
N PHE A 201 -13.97 13.88 8.05
CA PHE A 201 -13.47 13.59 9.39
C PHE A 201 -12.64 14.73 10.02
N VAL A 202 -11.86 15.44 9.19
CA VAL A 202 -11.05 16.58 9.63
C VAL A 202 -11.92 17.81 9.88
N THR A 203 -12.85 18.11 8.97
CA THR A 203 -13.65 19.34 8.96
C THR A 203 -14.89 19.30 9.85
N ASP A 204 -15.54 18.15 9.98
CA ASP A 204 -16.75 17.97 10.80
C ASP A 204 -16.43 17.41 12.19
N GLY A 205 -16.51 18.29 13.19
CA GLY A 205 -16.30 17.90 14.59
C GLY A 205 -17.41 17.00 15.16
N GLN A 206 -18.64 17.13 14.68
CA GLN A 206 -19.78 16.33 15.15
C GLN A 206 -19.67 14.89 14.63
N GLU A 207 -19.37 14.73 13.34
CA GLU A 207 -19.20 13.39 12.74
C GLU A 207 -18.01 12.66 13.39
N ARG A 208 -16.90 13.36 13.62
CA ARG A 208 -15.74 12.82 14.34
C ARG A 208 -16.10 12.33 15.76
N ALA A 209 -16.88 13.12 16.52
CA ALA A 209 -17.34 12.70 17.84
C ALA A 209 -18.25 11.46 17.76
N ALA A 210 -19.17 11.42 16.80
CA ALA A 210 -20.07 10.29 16.58
C ALA A 210 -19.31 9.00 16.26
N LEU A 211 -18.33 9.08 15.36
CA LEU A 211 -17.44 7.96 14.98
C LEU A 211 -16.62 7.48 16.18
N TRP A 212 -16.04 8.39 16.96
CA TRP A 212 -15.29 8.05 18.16
C TRP A 212 -16.16 7.31 19.19
N HIS A 213 -17.38 7.80 19.43
CA HIS A 213 -18.34 7.13 20.32
C HIS A 213 -18.75 5.76 19.79
N ALA A 214 -18.97 5.62 18.48
CA ALA A 214 -19.30 4.33 17.85
C ALA A 214 -18.14 3.33 17.99
N ALA A 215 -16.91 3.74 17.70
CA ALA A 215 -15.71 2.92 17.87
C ALA A 215 -15.52 2.49 19.33
N ARG A 216 -15.67 3.42 20.28
CA ARG A 216 -15.58 3.14 21.72
C ARG A 216 -16.68 2.19 22.20
N ARG A 217 -17.91 2.30 21.67
CA ARG A 217 -18.99 1.33 21.97
C ARG A 217 -18.66 -0.05 21.42
N LYS A 218 -18.18 -0.14 20.17
CA LYS A 218 -17.81 -1.42 19.54
C LYS A 218 -16.67 -2.10 20.29
N PHE A 219 -15.63 -1.35 20.66
CA PHE A 219 -14.51 -1.86 21.46
C PHE A 219 -14.98 -2.40 22.82
N ARG A 220 -15.82 -1.64 23.55
CA ARG A 220 -16.39 -2.10 24.83
C ARG A 220 -17.19 -3.39 24.68
N ARG A 221 -18.00 -3.52 23.61
CA ARG A 221 -18.74 -4.75 23.32
C ARG A 221 -17.81 -5.94 23.03
N MET A 222 -16.74 -5.75 22.25
CA MET A 222 -15.75 -6.80 22.00
C MET A 222 -15.05 -7.25 23.28
N VAL A 223 -14.60 -6.31 24.12
CA VAL A 223 -13.98 -6.63 25.41
C VAL A 223 -14.94 -7.34 26.34
N ALA A 224 -16.20 -6.90 26.41
CA ALA A 224 -17.23 -7.58 27.20
C ALA A 224 -17.49 -9.00 26.72
N HIS A 225 -17.56 -9.21 25.40
CA HIS A 225 -17.73 -10.55 24.81
C HIS A 225 -16.51 -11.46 25.07
N MET A 226 -15.28 -10.92 25.03
CA MET A 226 -14.07 -11.67 25.37
C MET A 226 -14.07 -12.08 26.84
N LYS A 227 -14.53 -11.21 27.76
CA LYS A 227 -14.65 -11.52 29.19
C LYS A 227 -15.77 -12.52 29.50
N ALA A 228 -16.90 -12.40 28.80
CA ALA A 228 -18.07 -13.26 28.97
C ALA A 228 -17.92 -14.63 28.30
N SER A 229 -16.79 -14.92 27.67
CA SER A 229 -16.44 -16.25 27.16
C SER A 229 -15.39 -16.86 28.10
N PRO A 230 -15.80 -17.45 29.24
CA PRO A 230 -14.87 -17.98 30.23
C PRO A 230 -14.43 -19.35 29.73
N GLY A 231 -13.28 -19.42 29.07
CA GLY A 231 -12.57 -20.69 28.87
C GLY A 231 -13.38 -21.80 28.17
N GLY A 232 -14.02 -21.50 27.04
CA GLY A 232 -14.53 -22.51 26.10
C GLY A 232 -13.43 -23.24 25.32
N THR A 233 -12.27 -23.46 25.94
CA THR A 233 -11.18 -24.28 25.41
C THR A 233 -10.71 -25.20 26.53
N ARG A 234 -11.57 -26.16 26.90
CA ARG A 234 -11.08 -27.47 27.30
C ARG A 234 -10.89 -28.26 26.00
N VAL A 235 -9.66 -28.31 25.52
CA VAL A 235 -9.19 -29.36 24.62
C VAL A 235 -8.16 -30.16 25.40
#